data_AF-A0A1Z4R557-F1
#
_entry.id   AF-A0A1Z4R557-F1
#
_cell.length_a   1.000
_cell.length_b   1.000
_cell.length_c   1.000
_cell.angle_alpha   90.00
_cell.angle_beta   90.00
_cell.angle_gamma   90.00
#
_symmetry.space_group_name_H-M   'P 1'
#
loop_
_entity.id
_entity.type
_entity.pdbx_description
1 polymer ?
#
loop_
_entity_poly.entity_id
_entity_poly.type
_entity_poly.pdbx_seq_one_letter_code
_entity_poly.pdbx_strand_id
1 'polypeptide(L)'
;MEHNTITLTGLGLSLLVAGGIILFPQQHSMSNPPAKQPPIPTVVWQNARLPDWDRITFSNMPAISEPGSFQAPQNVVDKLGYNPSRSWNTGQKPDSFTMLGDFQDSFKLQTFSLTDISQITNLDLETNKLDSFGVIKLQTLDSLVKAIPELKDFPISQVKPILDLLSQNLSTSFDANQTIENFLKQSPHVGKLSFDALNLKSYNLDSIPNLIATPVASFDKWQGVYISEIPRLNKVPFSQFPNPINPVGTEVGIVDVAFATDEQKRDKTISGSNKEGFAVPCEKDCAHTELSGSPAGETHLKKHHKY
;
A
#
# COMPACT_ATOMS: atom_id res chain seq x y z
N MET A 1 33.08 -20.48 73.77
CA MET A 1 33.76 -19.19 73.76
C MET A 1 33.89 -18.77 72.31
N GLU A 2 33.60 -17.48 72.10
CA GLU A 2 33.91 -16.63 70.95
C GLU A 2 33.11 -16.68 69.62
N HIS A 3 32.73 -15.43 69.27
CA HIS A 3 32.27 -14.81 68.01
C HIS A 3 30.84 -15.09 67.52
N ASN A 4 29.92 -14.10 67.69
CA ASN A 4 29.56 -12.98 66.76
C ASN A 4 28.68 -13.49 65.60
N THR A 5 27.59 -12.84 65.15
CA THR A 5 27.30 -11.40 65.05
C THR A 5 25.81 -11.15 64.69
N ILE A 6 25.20 -10.21 65.42
CA ILE A 6 24.25 -9.12 65.05
C ILE A 6 23.13 -9.34 64.01
N THR A 7 21.89 -9.09 64.46
CA THR A 7 20.73 -8.65 63.66
C THR A 7 20.27 -7.26 64.12
N LEU A 8 20.00 -6.40 63.15
CA LEU A 8 19.51 -5.02 63.27
C LEU A 8 18.01 -4.98 62.92
N THR A 9 17.16 -4.43 63.79
CA THR A 9 15.83 -3.90 63.42
C THR A 9 15.43 -2.75 64.33
N GLY A 10 14.74 -1.75 63.77
CA GLY A 10 13.68 -1.03 64.49
C GLY A 10 13.71 0.49 64.45
N LEU A 11 12.70 1.05 63.77
CA LEU A 11 12.05 2.36 63.95
C LEU A 11 12.89 3.61 63.62
N GLY A 12 12.46 4.56 62.81
CA GLY A 12 11.12 5.08 62.58
C GLY A 12 11.19 6.59 62.88
N LEU A 13 11.21 7.44 61.85
CA LEU A 13 11.13 8.89 62.03
C LEU A 13 10.53 9.55 60.80
N SER A 14 9.34 10.13 60.99
CA SER A 14 8.66 11.01 60.04
C SER A 14 9.45 12.32 59.90
N LEU A 15 9.71 12.76 58.67
CA LEU A 15 10.12 14.12 58.36
C LEU A 15 9.09 14.77 57.42
N LEU A 16 8.49 15.84 57.92
CA LEU A 16 7.71 16.83 57.17
C LEU A 16 8.63 17.54 56.18
N VAL A 17 8.29 17.52 54.89
CA VAL A 17 8.82 18.46 53.90
C VAL A 17 7.64 19.23 53.31
N ALA A 18 7.64 20.53 53.58
CA ALA A 18 6.72 21.50 52.99
C ALA A 18 6.94 21.56 51.47
N GLY A 19 6.00 21.00 50.71
CA GLY A 19 5.96 21.13 49.25
C GLY A 19 5.31 22.45 48.87
N GLY A 20 6.10 23.40 48.35
CA GLY A 20 5.57 24.58 47.69
C GLY A 20 4.75 24.18 46.47
N ILE A 21 3.48 24.59 46.43
CA ILE A 21 2.62 24.44 45.26
C ILE A 21 3.12 25.43 44.20
N ILE A 22 3.95 24.95 43.27
CA ILE A 22 4.22 25.68 42.03
C ILE A 22 3.05 25.35 41.09
N LEU A 23 2.10 26.27 41.00
CA LEU A 23 1.07 26.28 39.96
C LEU A 23 1.74 26.55 38.62
N PHE A 24 2.17 25.51 37.92
CA PHE A 24 2.38 25.61 36.48
C PHE A 24 1.01 25.69 35.81
N PRO A 25 0.70 26.74 35.03
CA PRO A 25 -0.48 26.69 34.17
C PRO A 25 -0.24 25.59 33.14
N GLN A 26 -0.92 24.44 33.30
CA GLN A 26 -1.11 23.52 32.18
C GLN A 26 -1.94 24.28 31.15
N GLN A 27 -1.27 24.89 30.18
CA GLN A 27 -1.88 25.16 28.90
C GLN A 27 -2.26 23.80 28.31
N HIS A 28 -3.49 23.37 28.58
CA HIS A 28 -4.17 22.46 27.69
C HIS A 28 -4.14 23.14 26.32
N SER A 29 -3.20 22.71 25.48
CA SER A 29 -3.25 23.00 24.06
C SER A 29 -4.60 22.46 23.61
N MET A 30 -5.54 23.36 23.36
CA MET A 30 -6.75 23.01 22.62
C MET A 30 -6.23 22.44 21.30
N SER A 31 -6.31 21.12 21.15
CA SER A 31 -6.03 20.44 19.90
C SER A 31 -6.84 21.16 18.84
N ASN A 32 -6.17 21.70 17.82
CA ASN A 32 -6.85 22.20 16.63
C ASN A 32 -7.91 21.17 16.22
N PRO A 33 -9.16 21.58 15.90
CA PRO A 33 -10.11 20.65 15.33
C PRO A 33 -9.45 19.95 14.14
N PRO A 34 -9.61 18.62 13.99
CA PRO A 34 -9.00 17.90 12.88
C PRO A 34 -9.36 18.62 11.59
N ALA A 35 -8.33 18.98 10.82
CA ALA A 35 -8.52 19.70 9.57
C ALA A 35 -9.58 18.96 8.74
N LYS A 36 -10.65 19.67 8.35
CA LYS A 36 -11.76 19.11 7.58
C LYS A 36 -11.18 18.46 6.32
N GLN A 37 -11.20 17.12 6.29
CA GLN A 37 -10.62 16.38 5.18
C GLN A 37 -11.36 16.73 3.88
N PRO A 38 -10.65 16.87 2.75
CA PRO A 38 -11.30 17.11 1.47
C PRO A 38 -12.27 15.95 1.18
N PRO A 39 -13.51 16.24 0.77
CA PRO A 39 -14.48 15.20 0.48
C PRO A 39 -14.03 14.37 -0.72
N ILE A 40 -14.41 13.09 -0.74
CA ILE A 40 -14.20 12.22 -1.91
C ILE A 40 -14.92 12.85 -3.12
N PRO A 41 -14.26 13.00 -4.28
CA PRO A 41 -14.88 13.52 -5.49
C PRO A 41 -16.13 12.73 -5.89
N THR A 42 -17.20 13.44 -6.27
CA THR A 42 -18.46 12.83 -6.72
C THR A 42 -19.00 13.51 -7.98
N VAL A 43 -19.74 12.73 -8.77
CA VAL A 43 -20.57 13.22 -9.89
C VAL A 43 -22.04 12.97 -9.60
N VAL A 44 -22.92 13.82 -10.16
CA VAL A 44 -24.37 13.59 -10.08
C VAL A 44 -24.79 12.77 -11.29
N TRP A 45 -25.42 11.64 -11.05
CA TRP A 45 -26.01 10.77 -12.07
C TRP A 45 -27.43 10.39 -11.66
N GLN A 46 -28.42 10.74 -12.48
CA GLN A 46 -29.84 10.48 -12.21
C GLN A 46 -30.29 10.85 -10.78
N ASN A 47 -29.91 12.05 -10.30
CA ASN A 47 -30.15 12.55 -8.93
C ASN A 47 -29.46 11.80 -7.79
N ALA A 48 -28.64 10.78 -8.06
CA ALA A 48 -27.75 10.16 -7.09
C ALA A 48 -26.33 10.75 -7.17
N ARG A 49 -25.63 10.82 -6.03
CA ARG A 49 -24.20 11.16 -5.97
C ARG A 49 -23.38 9.88 -6.06
N LEU A 50 -22.58 9.75 -7.11
CA LEU A 50 -21.67 8.64 -7.33
C LEU A 50 -20.22 9.07 -7.12
N PRO A 51 -19.32 8.17 -6.70
CA PRO A 51 -17.88 8.43 -6.74
C PRO A 51 -17.43 8.80 -8.14
N ASP A 52 -16.63 9.87 -8.24
CA ASP A 52 -16.03 10.31 -9.50
C ASP A 52 -14.68 9.60 -9.69
N TRP A 53 -14.69 8.43 -10.31
CA TRP A 53 -13.47 7.61 -10.50
C TRP A 53 -12.41 8.27 -11.39
N ASP A 54 -12.79 9.24 -12.22
CA ASP A 54 -11.85 10.05 -13.02
C ASP A 54 -11.09 11.07 -12.18
N ARG A 55 -11.61 11.39 -10.99
CA ARG A 55 -11.00 12.34 -10.06
C ARG A 55 -10.49 11.69 -8.79
N ILE A 56 -10.90 10.46 -8.46
CA ILE A 56 -10.40 9.72 -7.29
C ILE A 56 -9.04 9.11 -7.62
N THR A 57 -8.06 9.39 -6.75
CA THR A 57 -6.69 8.87 -6.78
C THR A 57 -6.31 8.47 -5.36
N PHE A 58 -5.28 7.64 -5.16
CA PHE A 58 -4.82 7.39 -3.80
C PHE A 58 -4.34 8.67 -3.09
N SER A 59 -3.74 9.60 -3.84
CA SER A 59 -3.18 10.84 -3.33
C SER A 59 -4.22 11.83 -2.81
N ASN A 60 -5.49 11.73 -3.23
CA ASN A 60 -6.56 12.62 -2.79
C ASN A 60 -7.64 11.92 -1.95
N MET A 61 -7.44 10.64 -1.65
CA MET A 61 -8.27 9.98 -0.64
C MET A 61 -8.09 10.66 0.74
N PRO A 62 -9.16 10.66 1.56
CA PRO A 62 -9.08 11.08 2.95
C PRO A 62 -8.05 10.25 3.70
N ALA A 63 -7.36 10.88 4.65
CA ALA A 63 -6.45 10.15 5.51
C ALA A 63 -7.22 9.29 6.53
N ILE A 64 -6.63 8.17 6.93
CA ILE A 64 -7.25 7.26 7.89
C ILE A 64 -7.44 7.96 9.24
N SER A 65 -8.60 7.76 9.87
CA SER A 65 -8.96 8.40 11.14
C SER A 65 -8.39 7.66 12.36
N GLU A 66 -8.12 6.36 12.21
CA GLU A 66 -7.69 5.49 13.30
C GLU A 66 -6.35 4.82 12.98
N PRO A 67 -5.47 4.67 13.98
CA PRO A 67 -4.26 3.90 13.80
C PRO A 67 -4.61 2.41 13.72
N GLY A 68 -3.69 1.62 13.19
CA GLY A 68 -3.88 0.18 13.12
C GLY A 68 -2.61 -0.54 12.72
N SER A 69 -2.67 -1.86 12.77
CA SER A 69 -1.57 -2.70 12.33
C SER A 69 -2.09 -4.05 11.88
N PHE A 70 -1.31 -4.66 11.00
CA PHE A 70 -1.48 -6.03 10.57
C PHE A 70 -0.12 -6.71 10.68
N GLN A 71 -0.07 -7.82 11.42
CA GLN A 71 1.11 -8.66 11.52
C GLN A 71 0.79 -10.00 10.87
N ALA A 72 1.52 -10.35 9.82
CA ALA A 72 1.37 -11.63 9.17
C ALA A 72 2.10 -12.73 9.95
N PRO A 73 1.48 -13.91 10.13
CA PRO A 73 2.16 -15.10 10.63
C PRO A 73 3.35 -15.47 9.73
N GLN A 74 4.43 -16.00 10.31
CA GLN A 74 5.66 -16.33 9.56
C GLN A 74 5.39 -17.28 8.39
N ASN A 75 4.50 -18.27 8.56
CA ASN A 75 4.12 -19.20 7.50
C ASN A 75 3.42 -18.53 6.30
N VAL A 76 2.85 -17.34 6.48
CA VAL A 76 2.27 -16.54 5.39
C VAL A 76 3.38 -15.77 4.70
N VAL A 77 4.30 -15.16 5.45
CA VAL A 77 5.49 -14.47 4.91
C VAL A 77 6.31 -15.42 4.03
N ASP A 78 6.57 -16.64 4.51
CA ASP A 78 7.35 -17.64 3.80
C ASP A 78 6.67 -18.08 2.49
N LYS A 79 5.33 -18.19 2.49
CA LYS A 79 4.55 -18.55 1.29
C LYS A 79 4.49 -17.42 0.27
N LEU A 80 4.41 -16.18 0.73
CA LEU A 80 4.33 -15.00 -0.14
C LEU A 80 5.69 -14.60 -0.71
N GLY A 81 6.80 -14.91 -0.01
CA GLY A 81 8.14 -14.49 -0.39
C GLY A 81 8.44 -13.01 -0.08
N TYR A 82 7.50 -12.31 0.54
CA TYR A 82 7.64 -10.95 1.07
C TYR A 82 6.83 -10.81 2.37
N ASN A 83 7.12 -9.78 3.16
CA ASN A 83 6.43 -9.53 4.42
C ASN A 83 5.29 -8.51 4.22
N PRO A 84 4.00 -8.92 4.30
CA PRO A 84 2.88 -8.00 4.15
C PRO A 84 2.50 -7.27 5.45
N SER A 85 3.25 -7.49 6.54
CA SER A 85 3.01 -6.84 7.83
C SER A 85 3.24 -5.34 7.73
N ARG A 86 2.39 -4.56 8.37
CA ARG A 86 2.42 -3.09 8.33
C ARG A 86 1.70 -2.47 9.52
N SER A 87 2.01 -1.22 9.79
CA SER A 87 1.28 -0.39 10.73
C SER A 87 1.00 0.97 10.10
N TRP A 88 -0.08 1.59 10.53
CA TRP A 88 -0.45 2.93 10.11
C TRP A 88 -0.92 3.75 11.30
N ASN A 89 -0.76 5.06 11.16
CA ASN A 89 -1.16 6.06 12.16
C ASN A 89 -2.32 6.89 11.63
N THR A 90 -3.10 7.46 12.55
CA THR A 90 -4.08 8.49 12.21
C THR A 90 -3.43 9.59 11.38
N GLY A 91 -4.12 10.02 10.31
CA GLY A 91 -3.64 11.05 9.40
C GLY A 91 -2.77 10.56 8.25
N GLN A 92 -2.42 9.27 8.20
CA GLN A 92 -1.77 8.68 7.02
C GLN A 92 -2.76 8.41 5.89
N LYS A 93 -2.29 8.53 4.64
CA LYS A 93 -3.09 8.23 3.45
C LYS A 93 -2.95 6.77 3.05
N PRO A 94 -3.96 6.17 2.38
CA PRO A 94 -3.91 4.76 2.01
C PRO A 94 -2.66 4.35 1.21
N ASP A 95 -2.18 5.20 0.30
CA ASP A 95 -0.98 4.91 -0.50
C ASP A 95 0.29 4.63 0.32
N SER A 96 0.39 5.17 1.53
CA SER A 96 1.59 5.01 2.38
C SER A 96 1.60 3.70 3.18
N PHE A 97 0.50 2.94 3.21
CA PHE A 97 0.42 1.69 3.97
C PHE A 97 -0.26 0.54 3.21
N THR A 98 -0.80 0.78 2.01
CA THR A 98 -1.24 -0.29 1.11
C THR A 98 -0.13 -0.68 0.15
N MET A 99 0.05 -1.98 -0.04
CA MET A 99 1.06 -2.55 -0.94
C MET A 99 0.46 -2.87 -2.30
N LEU A 100 1.29 -2.97 -3.34
CA LEU A 100 0.83 -3.35 -4.68
C LEU A 100 0.14 -4.73 -4.68
N GLY A 101 0.63 -5.66 -3.87
CA GLY A 101 0.04 -6.99 -3.71
C GLY A 101 -1.40 -6.98 -3.20
N ASP A 102 -1.82 -5.96 -2.45
CA ASP A 102 -3.21 -5.83 -1.98
C ASP A 102 -4.20 -5.64 -3.16
N PHE A 103 -3.70 -5.18 -4.32
CA PHE A 103 -4.49 -4.88 -5.52
C PHE A 103 -4.12 -5.73 -6.74
N GLN A 104 -3.38 -6.83 -6.54
CA GLN A 104 -2.85 -7.65 -7.62
C GLN A 104 -3.95 -8.20 -8.56
N ASP A 105 -5.10 -8.56 -7.99
CA ASP A 105 -6.22 -9.18 -8.71
C ASP A 105 -7.34 -8.16 -9.01
N SER A 106 -7.49 -7.14 -8.17
CA SER A 106 -8.58 -6.16 -8.25
C SER A 106 -8.27 -5.03 -9.24
N PHE A 107 -7.20 -4.26 -9.05
CA PHE A 107 -6.84 -3.15 -9.95
C PHE A 107 -5.72 -3.49 -10.91
N LYS A 108 -4.95 -4.55 -10.63
CA LYS A 108 -3.81 -4.99 -11.44
C LYS A 108 -2.75 -3.90 -11.64
N LEU A 109 -2.50 -3.07 -10.63
CA LEU A 109 -1.59 -1.91 -10.70
C LEU A 109 -0.18 -2.27 -11.19
N GLN A 110 0.26 -3.51 -10.93
CA GLN A 110 1.55 -4.03 -11.35
C GLN A 110 1.75 -4.15 -12.86
N THR A 111 0.68 -4.08 -13.65
CA THR A 111 0.81 -4.14 -15.12
C THR A 111 1.32 -2.83 -15.70
N PHE A 112 1.27 -1.73 -14.94
CA PHE A 112 1.88 -0.48 -15.34
C PHE A 112 3.40 -0.58 -15.38
N SER A 113 3.99 0.12 -16.35
CA SER A 113 5.37 0.60 -16.36
C SER A 113 5.43 2.05 -15.88
N LEU A 114 6.64 2.59 -15.65
CA LEU A 114 6.81 4.02 -15.34
C LEU A 114 6.50 4.90 -16.55
N THR A 115 6.68 4.38 -17.76
CA THR A 115 6.24 5.04 -19.01
C THR A 115 4.72 5.23 -19.01
N ASP A 116 3.93 4.21 -18.65
CA ASP A 116 2.47 4.33 -18.61
C ASP A 116 2.02 5.37 -17.57
N ILE A 117 2.60 5.32 -16.36
CA ILE A 117 2.29 6.27 -15.28
C ILE A 117 2.71 7.70 -15.68
N SER A 118 3.82 7.84 -16.42
CA SER A 118 4.28 9.12 -16.94
C SER A 118 3.28 9.73 -17.93
N GLN A 119 2.76 8.94 -18.86
CA GLN A 119 1.75 9.39 -19.82
C GLN A 119 0.47 9.87 -19.15
N ILE A 120 0.04 9.20 -18.08
CA ILE A 120 -1.18 9.56 -17.35
C ILE A 120 -0.98 10.79 -16.46
N THR A 121 0.15 10.85 -15.76
CA THR A 121 0.34 11.81 -14.68
C THR A 121 1.28 12.96 -15.03
N ASN A 122 1.86 12.99 -16.23
CA ASN A 122 2.96 13.88 -16.61
C ASN A 122 4.16 13.78 -15.65
N LEU A 123 4.58 12.55 -15.33
CA LEU A 123 5.84 12.29 -14.62
C LEU A 123 7.01 12.61 -15.55
N ASP A 124 7.91 13.48 -15.11
CA ASP A 124 9.19 13.65 -15.78
C ASP A 124 10.14 12.50 -15.38
N LEU A 125 10.42 11.58 -16.29
CA LEU A 125 11.25 10.42 -16.01
C LEU A 125 12.76 10.74 -15.95
N GLU A 126 13.19 11.85 -16.55
CA GLU A 126 14.62 12.22 -16.62
C GLU A 126 15.13 12.79 -15.30
N THR A 127 14.26 13.47 -14.54
CA THR A 127 14.63 14.10 -13.26
C THR A 127 14.43 13.19 -12.05
N ASN A 128 13.76 12.05 -12.22
CA ASN A 128 13.47 11.13 -11.12
C ASN A 128 14.64 10.19 -10.84
N LYS A 129 14.88 9.97 -9.55
CA LYS A 129 15.98 9.15 -9.04
C LYS A 129 15.59 7.69 -8.92
N LEU A 130 16.56 6.80 -9.01
CA LEU A 130 16.34 5.37 -8.93
C LEU A 130 15.79 4.93 -7.56
N ASP A 131 16.11 5.66 -6.48
CA ASP A 131 15.59 5.37 -5.15
C ASP A 131 14.09 5.64 -4.97
N SER A 132 13.48 6.42 -5.88
CA SER A 132 12.04 6.68 -5.86
C SER A 132 11.23 5.50 -6.39
N PHE A 133 11.86 4.55 -7.09
CA PHE A 133 11.24 3.33 -7.56
C PHE A 133 11.54 2.17 -6.61
N GLY A 134 10.68 2.00 -5.61
CA GLY A 134 10.91 1.12 -4.46
C GLY A 134 11.22 -0.34 -4.81
N VAL A 135 10.72 -0.85 -5.95
CA VAL A 135 11.01 -2.22 -6.41
C VAL A 135 12.50 -2.49 -6.58
N ILE A 136 13.31 -1.47 -6.91
CA ILE A 136 14.74 -1.65 -7.19
C ILE A 136 15.50 -2.16 -5.97
N LYS A 137 15.14 -1.70 -4.78
CA LYS A 137 15.77 -2.15 -3.51
C LYS A 137 15.57 -3.63 -3.24
N LEU A 138 14.54 -4.22 -3.83
CA LEU A 138 14.23 -5.64 -3.67
C LEU A 138 14.96 -6.53 -4.70
N GLN A 139 15.66 -5.92 -5.68
CA GLN A 139 16.28 -6.67 -6.77
C GLN A 139 17.70 -7.10 -6.43
N THR A 140 18.06 -8.29 -6.93
CA THR A 140 19.43 -8.69 -7.14
C THR A 140 19.83 -8.48 -8.61
N LEU A 141 21.11 -8.63 -8.93
CA LEU A 141 21.57 -8.61 -10.32
C LEU A 141 20.84 -9.67 -11.17
N ASP A 142 20.67 -10.89 -10.67
CA ASP A 142 19.92 -11.95 -11.35
C ASP A 142 18.45 -11.58 -11.55
N SER A 143 17.78 -11.06 -10.51
CA SER A 143 16.35 -10.74 -10.62
C SER A 143 16.11 -9.55 -11.55
N LEU A 144 17.02 -8.57 -11.56
CA LEU A 144 16.96 -7.44 -12.49
C LEU A 144 17.15 -7.89 -13.94
N VAL A 145 18.16 -8.74 -14.22
CA VAL A 145 18.39 -9.28 -15.57
C VAL A 145 17.25 -10.22 -16.00
N LYS A 146 16.58 -10.89 -15.07
CA LYS A 146 15.37 -11.65 -15.35
C LYS A 146 14.18 -10.74 -15.69
N ALA A 147 14.04 -9.61 -14.99
CA ALA A 147 12.99 -8.63 -15.21
C ALA A 147 13.17 -7.88 -16.54
N ILE A 148 14.42 -7.61 -16.92
CA ILE A 148 14.81 -6.86 -18.13
C ILE A 148 15.80 -7.72 -18.94
N PRO A 149 15.33 -8.71 -19.72
CA PRO A 149 16.18 -9.66 -20.41
C PRO A 149 17.22 -9.03 -21.35
N GLU A 150 16.91 -7.88 -21.93
CA GLU A 150 17.79 -7.14 -22.84
C GLU A 150 19.09 -6.70 -22.15
N LEU A 151 19.11 -6.55 -20.81
CA LEU A 151 20.32 -6.21 -20.06
C LEU A 151 21.45 -7.22 -20.27
N LYS A 152 21.14 -8.47 -20.62
CA LYS A 152 22.14 -9.51 -20.88
C LYS A 152 23.18 -9.10 -21.91
N ASP A 153 22.76 -8.34 -22.92
CA ASP A 153 23.58 -7.97 -24.07
C ASP A 153 24.37 -6.67 -23.85
N PHE A 154 24.06 -5.92 -22.79
CA PHE A 154 24.78 -4.69 -22.47
C PHE A 154 26.15 -5.01 -21.86
N PRO A 155 27.21 -4.30 -22.29
CA PRO A 155 28.46 -4.23 -21.54
C PRO A 155 28.21 -3.69 -20.13
N ILE A 156 28.90 -4.24 -19.13
CA ILE A 156 28.77 -3.79 -17.73
C ILE A 156 29.03 -2.28 -17.61
N SER A 157 30.03 -1.76 -18.34
CA SER A 157 30.41 -0.35 -18.36
C SER A 157 29.29 0.59 -18.83
N GLN A 158 28.29 0.09 -19.55
CA GLN A 158 27.16 0.88 -20.05
C GLN A 158 25.98 0.96 -19.08
N VAL A 159 25.95 0.12 -18.04
CA VAL A 159 24.88 0.12 -17.04
C VAL A 159 25.47 0.53 -15.69
N LYS A 160 25.54 1.84 -15.45
CA LYS A 160 26.29 2.41 -14.33
C LYS A 160 25.92 1.80 -12.95
N PRO A 161 24.63 1.59 -12.61
CA PRO A 161 24.29 0.94 -11.33
C PRO A 161 24.86 -0.48 -11.20
N ILE A 162 24.91 -1.26 -12.29
CA ILE A 162 25.52 -2.60 -12.29
C ILE A 162 27.03 -2.50 -12.14
N LEU A 163 27.69 -1.61 -12.89
CA LEU A 163 29.13 -1.37 -12.76
C LEU A 163 29.51 -1.02 -11.32
N ASP A 164 28.79 -0.08 -10.71
CA ASP A 164 29.07 0.38 -9.35
C ASP A 164 28.77 -0.72 -8.32
N LEU A 165 27.71 -1.52 -8.51
CA LEU A 165 27.39 -2.67 -7.66
C LEU A 165 28.55 -3.68 -7.64
N LEU A 166 29.05 -4.03 -8.82
CA LEU A 166 30.17 -4.97 -8.95
C LEU A 166 31.46 -4.38 -8.38
N SER A 167 31.76 -3.11 -8.66
CA SER A 167 32.97 -2.44 -8.17
C SER A 167 33.01 -2.30 -6.65
N GLN A 168 31.86 -2.16 -5.99
CA GLN A 168 31.79 -2.06 -4.52
C GLN A 168 31.90 -3.42 -3.82
N ASN A 169 31.50 -4.51 -4.48
CA ASN A 169 31.40 -5.83 -3.86
C ASN A 169 32.53 -6.80 -4.27
N LEU A 170 33.28 -6.50 -5.32
CA LEU A 170 34.38 -7.34 -5.81
C LEU A 170 35.72 -6.74 -5.42
N SER A 171 36.58 -7.55 -4.81
CA SER A 171 37.95 -7.15 -4.43
C SER A 171 38.94 -7.26 -5.59
N THR A 172 38.56 -7.91 -6.70
CA THR A 172 39.41 -8.13 -7.88
C THR A 172 38.89 -7.35 -9.07
N SER A 173 39.80 -6.88 -9.92
CA SER A 173 39.45 -6.28 -11.21
C SER A 173 38.66 -7.26 -12.08
N PHE A 174 37.63 -6.75 -12.75
CA PHE A 174 36.87 -7.48 -13.77
C PHE A 174 36.87 -6.71 -15.09
N ASP A 175 36.65 -7.42 -16.21
CA ASP A 175 36.48 -6.76 -17.51
C ASP A 175 35.08 -6.14 -17.59
N ALA A 176 34.99 -4.81 -17.55
CA ALA A 176 33.73 -4.08 -17.65
C ALA A 176 33.20 -3.97 -19.09
N ASN A 177 33.99 -4.33 -20.10
CA ASN A 177 33.55 -4.30 -21.49
C ASN A 177 32.85 -5.60 -21.91
N GLN A 178 32.96 -6.66 -21.12
CA GLN A 178 32.19 -7.88 -21.35
C GLN A 178 30.70 -7.64 -21.06
N THR A 179 29.85 -8.44 -21.70
CA THR A 179 28.40 -8.40 -21.48
C THR A 179 28.03 -8.92 -20.10
N ILE A 180 26.92 -8.41 -19.55
CA ILE A 180 26.40 -8.85 -18.25
C ILE A 180 26.13 -10.36 -18.25
N GLU A 181 25.64 -10.93 -19.36
CA GLU A 181 25.41 -12.38 -19.46
C GLU A 181 26.70 -13.19 -19.34
N ASN A 182 27.74 -12.81 -20.08
CA ASN A 182 29.03 -13.52 -20.05
C ASN A 182 29.66 -13.46 -18.66
N PHE A 183 29.54 -12.31 -18.00
CA PHE A 183 30.04 -12.15 -16.63
C PHE A 183 29.27 -13.03 -15.63
N LEU A 184 27.94 -13.06 -15.70
CA LEU A 184 27.11 -13.91 -14.83
C LEU A 184 27.37 -15.40 -15.07
N LYS A 185 27.64 -15.83 -16.30
CA LYS A 185 28.03 -17.22 -16.62
C LYS A 185 29.36 -17.60 -15.97
N GLN A 186 30.34 -16.69 -15.96
CA GLN A 186 31.66 -16.91 -15.34
C GLN A 186 31.61 -16.86 -13.82
N SER A 187 30.79 -15.96 -13.26
CA SER A 187 30.69 -15.72 -11.82
C SER A 187 29.24 -15.77 -11.32
N PRO A 188 28.56 -16.93 -11.32
CA PRO A 188 27.12 -17.00 -10.99
C PRO A 188 26.75 -16.48 -9.60
N HIS A 189 27.69 -16.50 -8.66
CA HIS A 189 27.46 -16.02 -7.29
C HIS A 189 27.21 -14.50 -7.21
N VAL A 190 27.71 -13.71 -8.16
CA VAL A 190 27.52 -12.24 -8.19
C VAL A 190 26.09 -11.85 -8.55
N GLY A 191 25.34 -12.76 -9.16
CA GLY A 191 23.92 -12.61 -9.46
C GLY A 191 23.06 -12.34 -8.22
N LYS A 192 23.55 -12.72 -7.03
CA LYS A 192 22.89 -12.51 -5.73
C LYS A 192 23.16 -11.14 -5.11
N LEU A 193 24.03 -10.33 -5.69
CA LEU A 193 24.32 -8.99 -5.18
C LEU A 193 23.05 -8.13 -5.27
N SER A 194 22.70 -7.50 -4.14
CA SER A 194 21.48 -6.71 -3.98
C SER A 194 21.74 -5.24 -4.32
N PHE A 195 20.79 -4.61 -5.02
CA PHE A 195 20.82 -3.18 -5.29
C PHE A 195 20.58 -2.31 -4.05
N ASP A 196 20.08 -2.88 -2.95
CA ASP A 196 19.94 -2.17 -1.67
C ASP A 196 21.30 -1.75 -1.07
N ALA A 197 22.40 -2.40 -1.47
CA ALA A 197 23.75 -2.01 -1.08
C ALA A 197 24.21 -0.69 -1.71
N LEU A 198 23.54 -0.20 -2.76
CA LEU A 198 23.89 1.03 -3.44
C LEU A 198 23.19 2.25 -2.84
N ASN A 199 23.86 3.40 -2.91
CA ASN A 199 23.17 4.68 -2.78
C ASN A 199 22.37 4.98 -4.07
N LEU A 200 21.13 4.49 -4.12
CA LEU A 200 20.26 4.60 -5.31
C LEU A 200 19.93 6.05 -5.71
N LYS A 201 20.07 7.02 -4.80
CA LYS A 201 19.88 8.45 -5.08
C LYS A 201 20.88 9.02 -6.08
N SER A 202 22.02 8.35 -6.25
CA SER A 202 23.08 8.74 -7.19
C SER A 202 22.75 8.45 -8.66
N TYR A 203 21.64 7.76 -8.92
CA TYR A 203 21.25 7.32 -10.26
C TYR A 203 19.87 7.86 -10.63
N ASN A 204 19.66 8.10 -11.92
CA ASN A 204 18.37 8.43 -12.47
C ASN A 204 17.65 7.13 -12.91
N LEU A 205 16.34 7.20 -13.16
CA LEU A 205 15.57 6.05 -13.65
C LEU A 205 16.03 5.53 -15.02
N ASP A 206 16.61 6.40 -15.85
CA ASP A 206 17.16 6.06 -17.17
C ASP A 206 18.55 5.41 -17.12
N SER A 207 19.18 5.35 -15.94
CA SER A 207 20.53 4.77 -15.77
C SER A 207 20.55 3.25 -15.92
N ILE A 208 19.38 2.61 -15.94
CA ILE A 208 19.20 1.21 -16.29
C ILE A 208 18.37 1.17 -17.59
N PRO A 209 18.94 0.70 -18.71
CA PRO A 209 18.22 0.56 -19.97
C PRO A 209 16.93 -0.25 -19.81
N ASN A 210 15.86 0.19 -20.48
CA ASN A 210 14.52 -0.41 -20.48
C ASN A 210 13.81 -0.50 -19.11
N LEU A 211 14.39 0.04 -18.02
CA LEU A 211 13.77 0.00 -16.70
C LEU A 211 12.38 0.64 -16.69
N ILE A 212 12.28 1.86 -17.22
CA ILE A 212 11.04 2.66 -17.19
C ILE A 212 9.91 2.05 -18.01
N ALA A 213 10.23 1.25 -19.03
CA ALA A 213 9.27 0.59 -19.91
C ALA A 213 8.89 -0.82 -19.42
N THR A 214 9.62 -1.36 -18.44
CA THR A 214 9.36 -2.70 -17.91
C THR A 214 8.17 -2.66 -16.95
N PRO A 215 7.15 -3.53 -17.11
CA PRO A 215 6.03 -3.60 -16.17
C PRO A 215 6.50 -3.94 -14.77
N VAL A 216 5.90 -3.31 -13.75
CA VAL A 216 6.23 -3.52 -12.34
C VAL A 216 6.14 -4.99 -11.93
N ALA A 217 5.22 -5.75 -12.51
CA ALA A 217 5.04 -7.18 -12.28
C ALA A 217 6.25 -8.06 -12.64
N SER A 218 7.18 -7.54 -13.45
CA SER A 218 8.35 -8.28 -13.93
C SER A 218 9.47 -8.36 -12.89
N PHE A 219 9.47 -7.44 -11.92
CA PHE A 219 10.49 -7.35 -10.87
C PHE A 219 10.21 -8.32 -9.72
N ASP A 220 11.24 -8.89 -9.10
CA ASP A 220 11.02 -9.81 -7.99
C ASP A 220 10.40 -9.08 -6.79
N LYS A 221 9.47 -9.75 -6.09
CA LYS A 221 8.81 -9.25 -4.87
C LYS A 221 8.12 -7.89 -4.99
N TRP A 222 7.73 -7.47 -6.20
CA TRP A 222 7.02 -6.21 -6.43
C TRP A 222 5.77 -6.06 -5.54
N GLN A 223 5.13 -7.17 -5.17
CA GLN A 223 3.92 -7.21 -4.34
C GLN A 223 4.11 -6.52 -2.98
N GLY A 224 5.32 -6.54 -2.42
CA GLY A 224 5.64 -5.97 -1.12
C GLY A 224 5.93 -4.47 -1.13
N VAL A 225 5.87 -3.82 -2.29
CA VAL A 225 6.17 -2.38 -2.43
C VAL A 225 4.91 -1.57 -2.17
N TYR A 226 5.04 -0.47 -1.41
CA TYR A 226 3.92 0.43 -1.16
C TYR A 226 3.56 1.23 -2.40
N ILE A 227 2.28 1.60 -2.53
CA ILE A 227 1.83 2.43 -3.67
C ILE A 227 2.60 3.76 -3.73
N SER A 228 2.91 4.36 -2.58
CA SER A 228 3.69 5.59 -2.49
C SER A 228 5.15 5.46 -2.96
N GLU A 229 5.67 4.22 -3.05
CA GLU A 229 7.04 3.93 -3.50
C GLU A 229 7.12 3.64 -5.01
N ILE A 230 6.01 3.80 -5.74
CA ILE A 230 6.02 3.85 -7.20
C ILE A 230 5.79 5.30 -7.63
N PRO A 231 6.73 5.93 -8.36
CA PRO A 231 6.65 7.33 -8.72
C PRO A 231 5.32 7.71 -9.34
N ARG A 232 4.56 8.57 -8.64
CA ARG A 232 3.24 9.10 -9.04
C ARG A 232 2.14 8.08 -9.30
N LEU A 233 2.32 6.80 -8.97
CA LEU A 233 1.23 5.82 -9.07
C LEU A 233 0.01 6.24 -8.23
N ASN A 234 0.26 6.82 -7.05
CA ASN A 234 -0.79 7.36 -6.19
C ASN A 234 -1.61 8.50 -6.83
N LYS A 235 -1.16 9.09 -7.95
CA LYS A 235 -1.85 10.15 -8.68
C LYS A 235 -2.60 9.66 -9.92
N VAL A 236 -2.51 8.38 -10.25
CA VAL A 236 -3.30 7.79 -11.34
C VAL A 236 -4.77 7.73 -10.92
N PRO A 237 -5.71 8.27 -11.73
CA PRO A 237 -7.13 8.12 -11.48
C PRO A 237 -7.58 6.66 -11.48
N PHE A 238 -8.53 6.32 -10.62
CA PHE A 238 -9.03 4.94 -10.47
C PHE A 238 -9.69 4.43 -11.75
N SER A 239 -10.28 5.31 -12.55
CA SER A 239 -10.83 4.99 -13.88
C SER A 239 -9.78 4.63 -14.92
N GLN A 240 -8.51 5.00 -14.70
CA GLN A 240 -7.40 4.70 -15.59
C GLN A 240 -6.55 3.52 -15.12
N PHE A 241 -6.95 2.82 -14.05
CA PHE A 241 -6.27 1.60 -13.65
C PHE A 241 -6.39 0.50 -14.73
N PRO A 242 -5.45 -0.46 -14.78
CA PRO A 242 -5.47 -1.53 -15.77
C PRO A 242 -6.72 -2.41 -15.68
N ASN A 243 -7.26 -2.59 -14.47
CA ASN A 243 -8.61 -3.08 -14.26
C ASN A 243 -9.41 -2.02 -13.48
N PRO A 244 -10.05 -1.06 -14.19
CA PRO A 244 -10.69 0.07 -13.55
C PRO A 244 -12.01 -0.33 -12.90
N ILE A 245 -12.46 0.48 -11.95
CA ILE A 245 -13.80 0.33 -11.37
C ILE A 245 -14.81 0.75 -12.43
N ASN A 246 -15.53 -0.23 -12.98
CA ASN A 246 -16.67 0.03 -13.85
C ASN A 246 -17.94 -0.05 -13.01
N PRO A 247 -18.79 0.99 -12.97
CA PRO A 247 -20.12 0.85 -12.39
C PRO A 247 -20.90 -0.19 -13.21
N VAL A 248 -21.11 -1.37 -12.63
CA VAL A 248 -21.87 -2.45 -13.27
C VAL A 248 -23.35 -2.25 -12.94
N GLY A 249 -24.13 -1.72 -13.90
CA GLY A 249 -25.58 -1.59 -13.80
C GLY A 249 -26.15 -0.27 -14.34
N THR A 250 -27.45 -0.26 -14.66
CA THR A 250 -28.23 0.93 -14.99
C THR A 250 -28.94 1.52 -13.77
N GLU A 251 -28.60 1.06 -12.57
CA GLU A 251 -29.25 1.40 -11.32
C GLU A 251 -28.18 1.67 -10.27
N VAL A 252 -28.35 2.75 -9.52
CA VAL A 252 -27.53 3.11 -8.38
C VAL A 252 -28.38 2.92 -7.15
N GLY A 253 -27.94 2.04 -6.26
CA GLY A 253 -28.53 1.94 -4.93
C GLY A 253 -27.65 2.67 -3.93
N ILE A 254 -28.19 3.72 -3.32
CA ILE A 254 -27.57 4.40 -2.18
C ILE A 254 -27.85 3.55 -0.95
N VAL A 255 -26.80 2.95 -0.38
CA VAL A 255 -26.85 2.21 0.88
C VAL A 255 -27.01 3.19 2.04
N ASP A 256 -28.14 3.18 2.73
CA ASP A 256 -28.25 3.86 4.02
C ASP A 256 -27.59 3.03 5.14
N VAL A 257 -27.17 3.69 6.22
CA VAL A 257 -26.48 3.05 7.35
C VAL A 257 -27.37 1.98 7.96
N ALA A 258 -26.89 0.73 7.99
CA ALA A 258 -27.61 -0.37 8.65
C ALA A 258 -27.61 -0.14 10.17
N PHE A 259 -28.76 0.21 10.74
CA PHE A 259 -28.92 0.40 12.19
C PHE A 259 -29.16 -0.95 12.89
N ALA A 260 -28.14 -1.82 12.84
CA ALA A 260 -28.02 -3.12 13.51
C ALA A 260 -29.27 -3.59 14.31
N THR A 261 -29.30 -3.39 15.62
CA THR A 261 -30.34 -3.93 16.52
C THR A 261 -31.61 -3.10 16.58
N ASP A 262 -31.60 -1.89 16.01
CA ASP A 262 -32.73 -0.96 16.02
C ASP A 262 -33.67 -1.18 14.82
N GLU A 263 -33.24 -1.99 13.84
CA GLU A 263 -34.06 -2.41 12.69
C GLU A 263 -34.84 -3.70 13.00
N GLN A 264 -36.17 -3.57 13.14
CA GLN A 264 -37.09 -4.71 13.30
C GLN A 264 -38.20 -4.69 12.26
N LYS A 265 -38.68 -5.88 11.89
CA LYS A 265 -39.80 -6.16 10.97
C LYS A 265 -39.64 -5.53 9.58
N ARG A 266 -39.03 -6.27 8.66
CA ARG A 266 -38.88 -5.88 7.24
C ARG A 266 -39.20 -7.05 6.31
N ASP A 267 -39.99 -6.75 5.27
CA ASP A 267 -40.53 -7.75 4.34
C ASP A 267 -39.78 -7.81 2.99
N LYS A 268 -38.85 -6.88 2.74
CA LYS A 268 -38.05 -6.78 1.51
C LYS A 268 -36.60 -6.43 1.84
N THR A 269 -35.76 -7.44 2.06
CA THR A 269 -34.34 -7.28 2.37
C THR A 269 -33.48 -7.75 1.19
N ILE A 270 -32.47 -6.94 0.83
CA ILE A 270 -31.52 -7.22 -0.27
C ILE A 270 -30.25 -7.91 0.28
N SER A 271 -29.90 -7.60 1.51
CA SER A 271 -28.80 -8.17 2.28
C SER A 271 -29.32 -8.71 3.62
N GLY A 272 -28.67 -9.76 4.14
CA GLY A 272 -29.05 -10.43 5.39
C GLY A 272 -29.65 -11.84 5.25
N SER A 273 -29.79 -12.35 4.02
CA SER A 273 -30.35 -13.69 3.77
C SER A 273 -29.41 -14.56 2.93
N ASN A 274 -29.27 -15.83 3.32
CA ASN A 274 -28.57 -16.86 2.55
C ASN A 274 -29.48 -17.52 1.49
N LYS A 275 -30.72 -17.03 1.36
CA LYS A 275 -31.70 -17.49 0.37
C LYS A 275 -31.83 -16.47 -0.75
N GLU A 276 -31.81 -16.97 -1.98
CA GLU A 276 -31.97 -16.20 -3.21
C GLU A 276 -33.41 -15.66 -3.34
N GLY A 277 -33.56 -14.34 -3.52
CA GLY A 277 -34.85 -13.65 -3.69
C GLY A 277 -35.02 -12.42 -2.78
N PHE A 278 -35.55 -11.32 -3.34
CA PHE A 278 -35.67 -9.98 -2.72
C PHE A 278 -36.76 -9.83 -1.63
N ALA A 279 -37.17 -10.91 -0.97
CA ALA A 279 -38.30 -10.88 -0.03
C ALA A 279 -38.23 -12.03 0.97
N VAL A 280 -37.14 -12.10 1.75
CA VAL A 280 -37.09 -12.99 2.90
C VAL A 280 -37.42 -12.18 4.15
N PRO A 281 -38.60 -12.38 4.77
CA PRO A 281 -39.00 -11.62 5.93
C PRO A 281 -38.02 -11.86 7.08
N CYS A 282 -37.59 -10.78 7.71
CA CYS A 282 -36.70 -10.81 8.86
C CYS A 282 -37.38 -10.12 10.06
N GLU A 283 -37.41 -10.83 11.19
CA GLU A 283 -38.18 -10.44 12.38
C GLU A 283 -37.32 -9.68 13.41
N LYS A 284 -36.04 -10.02 13.57
CA LYS A 284 -35.11 -9.42 14.54
C LYS A 284 -33.67 -9.39 14.01
N ASP A 285 -32.91 -8.36 14.42
CA ASP A 285 -31.49 -8.14 14.11
C ASP A 285 -31.18 -8.10 12.60
N CYS A 286 -32.03 -7.39 11.87
CA CYS A 286 -32.09 -7.41 10.41
C CYS A 286 -31.17 -6.34 9.82
N ALA A 287 -29.85 -6.50 9.95
CA ALA A 287 -28.91 -5.62 9.28
C ALA A 287 -29.14 -5.71 7.76
N HIS A 288 -29.68 -4.64 7.16
CA HIS A 288 -29.99 -4.59 5.74
C HIS A 288 -29.45 -3.32 5.10
N THR A 289 -29.34 -3.39 3.78
CA THR A 289 -28.85 -2.33 2.92
C THR A 289 -30.05 -1.77 2.17
N GLU A 290 -30.61 -0.66 2.62
CA GLU A 290 -31.65 0.05 1.86
C GLU A 290 -31.00 0.67 0.62
N LEU A 291 -31.61 0.53 -0.57
CA LEU A 291 -31.13 1.16 -1.81
C LEU A 291 -32.15 2.22 -2.24
N SER A 292 -31.74 3.49 -2.29
CA SER A 292 -32.55 4.57 -2.88
C SER A 292 -31.85 5.18 -4.11
N GLY A 293 -32.61 5.67 -5.10
CA GLY A 293 -32.00 6.38 -6.25
C GLY A 293 -32.71 6.40 -7.62
N SER A 294 -33.81 5.68 -7.85
CA SER A 294 -34.51 5.69 -9.16
C SER A 294 -36.00 6.05 -9.04
N PRO A 295 -36.59 6.83 -9.97
CA PRO A 295 -38.04 7.08 -10.03
C PRO A 295 -38.87 5.83 -10.37
N ALA A 296 -38.22 4.78 -10.88
CA ALA A 296 -38.82 3.47 -10.96
C ALA A 296 -38.70 2.82 -9.57
N GLY A 297 -39.76 2.90 -8.78
CA GLY A 297 -39.87 2.12 -7.56
C GLY A 297 -39.61 0.64 -7.84
N GLU A 298 -38.84 0.02 -6.95
CA GLU A 298 -38.61 -1.43 -6.82
C GLU A 298 -38.48 -2.20 -8.14
N THR A 299 -37.26 -2.51 -8.60
CA THR A 299 -36.86 -3.66 -9.48
C THR A 299 -35.53 -3.32 -10.17
N HIS A 300 -34.55 -4.19 -10.55
CA HIS A 300 -34.34 -5.66 -10.51
C HIS A 300 -32.82 -5.97 -10.64
N LEU A 301 -32.20 -6.69 -9.68
CA LEU A 301 -30.91 -7.39 -9.91
C LEU A 301 -31.13 -8.90 -9.90
N LYS A 302 -31.40 -9.50 -11.07
CA LYS A 302 -31.39 -10.96 -11.24
C LYS A 302 -29.95 -11.47 -11.21
N LYS A 303 -29.58 -12.26 -10.20
CA LYS A 303 -28.42 -13.16 -10.29
C LYS A 303 -28.83 -14.32 -11.22
N HIS A 304 -28.29 -14.36 -12.44
CA HIS A 304 -28.35 -15.58 -13.23
C HIS A 304 -27.18 -16.47 -12.81
N HIS A 305 -27.45 -17.50 -12.01
CA HIS A 305 -26.55 -18.63 -11.88
C HIS A 305 -26.76 -19.56 -13.08
N LYS A 306 -25.72 -19.71 -13.91
CA LYS A 306 -25.55 -20.90 -14.74
C LYS A 306 -24.33 -21.64 -14.20
N TYR A 307 -24.61 -22.81 -13.65
CA TYR A 307 -23.65 -23.89 -13.46
C TYR A 307 -23.09 -24.34 -14.82
#